data_AF-W4G6A2-F1
#
_entry.id   AF-W4G6A2-F1
#
_cell.length_a   1.000
_cell.length_b   1.000
_cell.length_c   1.000
_cell.angle_alpha   90.00
_cell.angle_beta   90.00
_cell.angle_gamma   90.00
#
_symmetry.space_group_name_H-M   'P 1'
#
loop_
_entity.id
_entity.type
_entity.pdbx_description
1 polymer ?
#
loop_
_entity_poly.entity_id
_entity_poly.type
_entity_poly.pdbx_seq_one_letter_code
_entity_poly.pdbx_strand_id
1 'polypeptide(L)'
;MVLSTRTCIVVAISVLAAVQTLAQTCTVLVDVDLVGNDIAATDQTDPGQCCNDCKATKGCNAFNWFAGVCYLKSAKGEVIPLPGGKSSRTVARREVGRAAIETKPNAKAKSNHYVEAYPQTHSNFNSDAVLAQADSQGLTTDEAYLEVQKMNLLLQENCLPGSVADFTPEFKAEWHITGSSKSYALLQDIKSGANPVRIEHWQDILAHYFHCRGDVKEVA
;
A
#
# COMPACT_ATOMS: atom_id res chain seq x y z
N MET A 1 42.14 -67.88 16.53
CA MET A 1 42.70 -66.61 17.07
C MET A 1 41.63 -65.55 16.95
N VAL A 2 41.56 -64.69 17.97
CA VAL A 2 40.44 -63.82 18.38
C VAL A 2 40.47 -62.48 17.62
N LEU A 3 39.36 -61.72 17.78
CA LEU A 3 39.15 -60.28 17.60
C LEU A 3 38.57 -59.84 16.23
N SER A 4 37.67 -58.85 16.10
CA SER A 4 36.89 -58.05 17.05
C SER A 4 36.12 -57.01 16.22
N THR A 5 34.82 -56.87 16.50
CA THR A 5 34.03 -55.63 16.53
C THR A 5 33.77 -54.77 15.26
N ARG A 6 32.49 -54.37 15.20
CA ARG A 6 31.93 -53.05 14.85
C ARG A 6 31.49 -52.84 13.39
N THR A 7 30.18 -53.04 13.20
CA THR A 7 29.25 -52.08 12.59
C THR A 7 29.91 -50.87 11.93
N CYS A 8 29.96 -50.85 10.60
CA CYS A 8 30.10 -49.61 9.85
C CYS A 8 28.70 -49.14 9.50
N ILE A 9 28.23 -48.18 10.29
CA ILE A 9 27.02 -47.40 10.08
C ILE A 9 27.09 -46.75 8.70
N VAL A 10 25.99 -46.91 7.96
CA VAL A 10 25.71 -46.25 6.69
C VAL A 10 25.73 -44.74 6.93
N VAL A 11 26.62 -44.01 6.25
CA VAL A 11 26.46 -42.55 6.13
C VAL A 11 26.56 -42.18 4.66
N ALA A 12 25.44 -42.37 3.96
CA ALA A 12 25.19 -41.66 2.71
C ALA A 12 25.04 -40.18 3.08
N ILE A 13 26.11 -39.40 2.93
CA ILE A 13 26.06 -37.95 3.07
C ILE A 13 25.39 -37.40 1.81
N SER A 14 24.07 -37.49 1.79
CA SER A 14 23.24 -36.70 0.89
C SER A 14 23.38 -35.26 1.36
N VAL A 15 24.14 -34.43 0.65
CA VAL A 15 24.14 -32.98 0.89
C VAL A 15 22.79 -32.45 0.46
N LEU A 16 21.81 -32.50 1.35
CA LEU A 16 20.61 -31.68 1.26
C LEU A 16 21.07 -30.24 1.47
N ALA A 17 21.37 -29.55 0.37
CA ALA A 17 21.41 -28.10 0.38
C ALA A 17 19.99 -27.65 0.75
N ALA A 18 19.79 -27.35 2.04
CA ALA A 18 18.60 -26.64 2.49
C ALA A 18 18.68 -25.26 1.84
N VAL A 19 17.97 -25.09 0.72
CA VAL A 19 17.68 -23.77 0.17
C VAL A 19 16.79 -23.11 1.22
N GLN A 20 17.41 -22.44 2.19
CA GLN A 20 16.69 -21.60 3.13
C GLN A 20 16.12 -20.45 2.33
N THR A 21 14.88 -20.63 1.87
CA THR A 21 14.06 -19.53 1.38
C THR A 21 13.93 -18.55 2.54
N LEU A 22 14.72 -17.47 2.52
CA LEU A 22 14.50 -16.29 3.34
C LEU A 22 13.09 -15.80 3.02
N ALA A 23 12.12 -16.19 3.86
CA ALA A 23 10.79 -15.65 3.76
C ALA A 23 10.88 -14.17 4.11
N GLN A 24 11.01 -13.32 3.10
CA GLN A 24 10.80 -11.88 3.25
C GLN A 24 9.34 -11.71 3.67
N THR A 25 9.14 -11.32 4.93
CA THR A 25 7.81 -11.01 5.46
C THR A 25 7.51 -9.56 5.16
N CYS A 26 6.40 -9.29 4.48
CA CYS A 26 5.93 -7.93 4.21
C CYS A 26 4.81 -7.61 5.20
N THR A 27 5.11 -6.78 6.20
CA THR A 27 4.06 -6.20 7.06
C THR A 27 3.49 -4.99 6.36
N VAL A 28 2.20 -5.02 6.02
CA VAL A 28 1.53 -3.92 5.31
C VAL A 28 1.24 -2.78 6.29
N LEU A 29 1.68 -1.58 5.93
CA LEU A 29 1.36 -0.30 6.54
C LEU A 29 0.22 0.32 5.73
N VAL A 30 -0.82 0.80 6.39
CA VAL A 30 -1.99 1.42 5.76
C VAL A 30 -1.85 2.94 5.83
N ASP A 31 -2.29 3.61 4.78
CA ASP A 31 -2.31 5.06 4.59
C ASP A 31 -0.93 5.73 4.63
N VAL A 32 0.10 5.03 4.16
CA VAL A 32 1.50 5.47 4.23
C VAL A 32 2.14 5.43 2.85
N ASP A 33 2.77 6.55 2.46
CA ASP A 33 3.73 6.64 1.37
C ASP A 33 5.18 6.66 1.87
N LEU A 34 6.00 5.88 1.17
CA LEU A 34 7.44 5.76 1.34
C LEU A 34 8.10 6.58 0.24
N VAL A 35 8.39 7.86 0.50
CA VAL A 35 8.72 8.82 -0.57
C VAL A 35 9.95 8.40 -1.37
N GLY A 36 9.79 8.36 -2.69
CA GLY A 36 10.84 8.14 -3.69
C GLY A 36 11.46 6.75 -3.65
N ASN A 37 12.65 6.63 -4.23
CA ASN A 37 13.42 5.39 -4.40
C ASN A 37 12.75 4.35 -5.31
N ASP A 38 11.78 4.75 -6.13
CA ASP A 38 11.12 3.91 -7.12
C ASP A 38 12.11 3.35 -8.14
N ILE A 39 12.05 2.04 -8.34
CA ILE A 39 12.89 1.30 -9.28
C ILE A 39 12.08 0.53 -10.32
N ALA A 40 10.80 0.27 -10.04
CA ALA A 40 9.86 -0.33 -10.98
C ALA A 40 8.43 -0.03 -10.52
N ALA A 41 7.49 -0.16 -11.46
CA ALA A 41 6.07 -0.17 -11.18
C ALA A 41 5.44 -1.44 -11.77
N THR A 42 4.56 -2.09 -11.02
CA THR A 42 3.75 -3.22 -11.46
C THR A 42 2.31 -2.98 -11.07
N ASP A 43 1.36 -3.60 -11.76
CA ASP A 43 -0.05 -3.48 -11.39
C ASP A 43 -0.47 -4.69 -10.53
N GLN A 44 -1.12 -4.47 -9.38
CA GLN A 44 -1.71 -5.54 -8.53
C GLN A 44 -3.07 -5.23 -7.89
N THR A 45 -4.01 -6.19 -7.94
CA THR A 45 -5.37 -6.11 -7.36
C THR A 45 -5.33 -5.99 -5.87
N ASP A 46 -4.45 -6.77 -5.30
CA ASP A 46 -4.26 -6.92 -3.89
C ASP A 46 -2.89 -6.34 -3.53
N PRO A 47 -2.83 -5.34 -2.64
CA PRO A 47 -1.57 -4.79 -2.14
C PRO A 47 -0.65 -5.85 -1.51
N GLY A 48 -1.19 -6.98 -1.07
CA GLY A 48 -0.41 -8.14 -0.64
C GLY A 48 0.48 -8.73 -1.74
N GLN A 49 0.07 -8.60 -3.02
CA GLN A 49 0.84 -9.09 -4.16
C GLN A 49 2.04 -8.22 -4.50
N CYS A 50 2.05 -6.94 -4.13
CA CYS A 50 3.24 -6.09 -4.27
C CYS A 50 4.46 -6.65 -3.50
N CYS A 51 4.22 -7.43 -2.45
CA CYS A 51 5.27 -8.14 -1.73
C CYS A 51 5.98 -9.16 -2.63
N ASN A 52 5.23 -9.88 -3.46
CA ASN A 52 5.77 -10.89 -4.37
C ASN A 52 6.52 -10.21 -5.52
N ASP A 53 5.98 -9.12 -6.06
CA ASP A 53 6.64 -8.32 -7.09
C ASP A 53 7.96 -7.73 -6.58
N CYS A 54 7.97 -7.23 -5.34
CA CYS A 54 9.18 -6.73 -4.71
C CYS A 54 10.21 -7.85 -4.48
N LYS A 55 9.80 -9.04 -4.05
CA LYS A 55 10.71 -10.21 -3.92
C LYS A 55 11.32 -10.63 -5.25
N ALA A 56 10.54 -10.57 -6.33
CA ALA A 56 11.00 -10.91 -7.68
C ALA A 56 11.92 -9.83 -8.27
N THR A 57 11.86 -8.60 -7.76
CA THR A 57 12.59 -7.46 -8.29
C THR A 57 13.91 -7.26 -7.55
N LYS A 58 15.02 -7.55 -8.23
CA LYS A 58 16.37 -7.35 -7.67
C LYS A 58 16.55 -5.90 -7.20
N GLY A 59 16.92 -5.74 -5.94
CA GLY A 59 17.16 -4.43 -5.34
C GLY A 59 15.93 -3.79 -4.71
N CYS A 60 14.76 -4.40 -4.80
CA CYS A 60 13.57 -3.93 -4.10
C CYS A 60 13.66 -4.24 -2.60
N ASN A 61 13.47 -3.21 -1.77
CA ASN A 61 13.51 -3.28 -0.32
C ASN A 61 12.23 -2.75 0.34
N ALA A 62 11.33 -2.15 -0.44
CA ALA A 62 10.04 -1.64 0.00
C ALA A 62 9.10 -1.52 -1.20
N PHE A 63 7.81 -1.33 -0.95
CA PHE A 63 6.86 -0.94 -1.99
C PHE A 63 5.83 0.03 -1.44
N ASN A 64 5.23 0.81 -2.34
CA ASN A 64 3.95 1.46 -2.15
C ASN A 64 2.94 0.91 -3.11
N TRP A 65 1.79 0.51 -2.63
CA TRP A 65 0.62 0.23 -3.42
C TRP A 65 -0.33 1.40 -3.33
N PHE A 66 -0.79 1.91 -4.46
CA PHE A 66 -1.83 2.92 -4.49
C PHE A 66 -2.67 2.76 -5.75
N ALA A 67 -3.99 2.69 -5.56
CA ALA A 67 -4.97 2.59 -6.64
C ALA A 67 -4.65 1.49 -7.68
N GLY A 68 -4.13 0.36 -7.20
CA GLY A 68 -3.82 -0.79 -8.04
C GLY A 68 -2.41 -0.83 -8.62
N VAL A 69 -1.57 0.17 -8.36
CA VAL A 69 -0.16 0.19 -8.80
C VAL A 69 0.77 -0.04 -7.62
N CYS A 70 1.68 -1.02 -7.74
CA CYS A 70 2.81 -1.26 -6.87
C CYS A 70 4.05 -0.51 -7.36
N TYR A 71 4.38 0.56 -6.68
CA TYR A 71 5.62 1.30 -6.81
C TYR A 71 6.72 0.61 -5.98
N LEU A 72 7.53 -0.22 -6.64
CA LEU A 72 8.62 -0.99 -6.04
C LEU A 72 9.81 -0.10 -5.79
N LYS A 73 10.38 -0.16 -4.59
CA LYS A 73 11.35 0.81 -4.11
C LYS A 73 12.64 0.16 -3.65
N SER A 74 13.76 0.79 -3.98
CA SER A 74 15.08 0.37 -3.52
C SER A 74 15.37 0.68 -2.05
N ALA A 75 14.59 1.56 -1.43
CA ALA A 75 14.71 1.92 -0.02
C ALA A 75 13.38 2.43 0.54
N LYS A 76 13.31 2.61 1.87
CA LYS A 76 12.08 3.03 2.58
C LYS A 76 11.74 4.53 2.39
N GLY A 77 12.70 5.38 2.05
CA GLY A 77 12.45 6.83 1.99
C GLY A 77 11.91 7.47 3.28
N GLU A 78 11.38 8.68 3.12
CA GLU A 78 10.60 9.39 4.14
C GLU A 78 9.19 8.79 4.23
N VAL A 79 8.58 8.80 5.42
CA VAL A 79 7.21 8.30 5.62
C VAL A 79 6.26 9.47 5.67
N ILE A 80 5.34 9.56 4.70
CA ILE A 80 4.30 10.59 4.67
C ILE A 80 2.91 9.93 4.61
N PRO A 81 1.84 10.61 5.08
CA PRO A 81 0.49 10.09 4.94
C PRO A 81 0.05 10.01 3.46
N LEU A 82 -0.52 8.88 3.05
CA LEU A 82 -1.16 8.68 1.74
C LEU A 82 -2.47 7.91 1.92
N PRO A 83 -3.61 8.59 2.06
CA PRO A 83 -4.93 7.96 2.10
C PRO A 83 -5.13 6.90 1.02
N GLY A 84 -5.57 5.70 1.39
CA GLY A 84 -5.79 4.59 0.46
C GLY A 84 -4.51 3.87 0.02
N GLY A 85 -3.34 4.42 0.33
CA GLY A 85 -2.06 3.80 0.08
C GLY A 85 -1.79 2.64 1.03
N LYS A 86 -1.11 1.60 0.55
CA LYS A 86 -0.59 0.51 1.38
C LYS A 86 0.87 0.31 1.08
N SER A 87 1.74 0.44 2.06
CA SER A 87 3.17 0.26 1.87
C SER A 87 3.70 -0.91 2.67
N SER A 88 4.89 -1.39 2.33
CA SER A 88 5.60 -2.30 3.19
C SER A 88 7.09 -2.15 3.00
N ARG A 89 7.85 -2.47 4.06
CA ARG A 89 9.27 -2.72 3.94
C ARG A 89 9.49 -4.21 3.88
N THR A 90 10.20 -4.68 2.86
CA THR A 90 10.62 -6.06 2.81
C THR A 90 11.83 -6.22 3.73
N VAL A 91 11.58 -6.64 4.97
CA VAL A 91 12.67 -7.03 5.86
C VAL A 91 13.25 -8.33 5.34
N ALA A 92 14.43 -8.27 4.71
CA ALA A 92 15.34 -9.40 4.79
C ALA A 92 15.65 -9.58 6.28
N ARG A 93 15.37 -10.75 6.85
CA ARG A 93 15.88 -11.09 8.19
C ARG A 93 17.40 -10.97 8.10
N ARG A 94 17.98 -9.89 8.63
CA ARG A 94 19.43 -9.68 8.60
C ARG A 94 20.07 -10.80 9.41
N GLU A 95 20.90 -11.61 8.78
CA GLU A 95 22.03 -12.18 9.50
C GLU A 95 22.93 -11.01 9.94
N VAL A 96 23.31 -11.03 11.20
CA VAL A 96 24.20 -10.05 11.82
C VAL A 96 25.57 -10.17 11.15
N GLY A 97 25.98 -9.16 10.36
CA GLY A 97 27.34 -9.15 9.81
C GLY A 97 27.67 -8.03 8.81
N ARG A 98 28.42 -7.04 9.30
CA ARG A 98 29.42 -6.20 8.59
C ARG A 98 28.99 -4.94 7.79
N ALA A 99 29.02 -3.82 8.52
CA ALA A 99 29.62 -2.49 8.27
C ALA A 99 29.68 -1.84 6.85
N ALA A 100 28.98 -0.69 6.75
CA ALA A 100 29.37 0.69 6.32
C ALA A 100 30.19 0.95 5.04
N ILE A 101 29.79 1.96 4.24
CA ILE A 101 30.52 3.23 3.95
C ILE A 101 29.52 4.36 3.56
N GLU A 102 29.75 5.57 4.09
CA GLU A 102 29.06 6.86 3.90
C GLU A 102 29.24 7.54 2.53
N THR A 103 28.30 8.40 2.11
CA THR A 103 28.62 9.73 1.53
C THR A 103 27.52 10.79 1.80
N LYS A 104 28.00 11.92 2.36
CA LYS A 104 27.47 13.29 2.60
C LYS A 104 26.12 13.73 1.98
N PRO A 105 25.27 14.49 2.71
CA PRO A 105 24.18 15.25 2.12
C PRO A 105 24.70 16.62 1.64
N ASN A 106 24.46 16.93 0.37
CA ASN A 106 24.56 18.30 -0.13
C ASN A 106 23.37 18.63 -1.04
N ALA A 107 22.91 19.87 -0.87
CA ALA A 107 22.00 20.64 -1.71
C ALA A 107 20.50 20.29 -1.62
N LYS A 108 19.77 21.27 -1.07
CA LYS A 108 18.33 21.44 -1.22
C LYS A 108 17.93 21.42 -2.69
N ALA A 109 16.90 20.66 -3.02
CA ALA A 109 16.00 20.98 -4.11
C ALA A 109 14.57 20.79 -3.60
N LYS A 110 13.85 21.90 -3.43
CA LYS A 110 12.39 21.86 -3.41
C LYS A 110 11.98 21.46 -4.82
N SER A 111 11.36 20.31 -5.00
CA SER A 111 10.69 20.01 -6.26
C SER A 111 9.33 19.40 -6.00
N ASN A 112 8.34 20.28 -6.10
CA ASN A 112 6.98 19.99 -6.48
C ASN A 112 7.03 19.16 -7.78
N HIS A 113 6.88 17.84 -7.70
CA HIS A 113 6.75 16.95 -8.84
C HIS A 113 5.73 15.88 -8.51
N TYR A 114 4.48 16.15 -8.88
CA TYR A 114 3.44 15.15 -9.05
C TYR A 114 3.07 15.15 -10.54
N VAL A 115 3.76 14.34 -11.34
CA VAL A 115 3.53 14.04 -12.77
C VAL A 115 4.28 12.71 -12.99
N GLU A 116 3.79 11.60 -13.52
CA GLU A 116 2.55 11.25 -14.24
C GLU A 116 2.48 9.72 -14.36
N ALA A 117 1.38 9.26 -14.97
CA ALA A 117 1.09 7.93 -15.51
C ALA A 117 0.37 7.00 -14.53
N TYR A 118 -0.95 7.06 -14.62
CA TYR A 118 -1.91 6.11 -14.08
C TYR A 118 -2.21 5.09 -15.18
N PRO A 119 -1.70 3.85 -15.11
CA PRO A 119 -2.33 2.74 -15.80
C PRO A 119 -3.43 2.20 -14.88
N GLN A 120 -4.65 2.29 -15.37
CA GLN A 120 -5.84 1.62 -14.85
C GLN A 120 -5.56 0.12 -14.68
N THR A 121 -5.42 -0.34 -13.46
CA THR A 121 -5.94 -1.61 -12.93
C THR A 121 -5.65 -1.50 -11.44
N HIS A 122 -6.64 -1.40 -10.56
CA HIS A 122 -7.33 -2.58 -10.05
C HIS A 122 -8.72 -2.38 -9.43
N SER A 123 -9.71 -2.89 -10.18
CA SER A 123 -10.81 -3.76 -9.76
C SER A 123 -11.64 -3.36 -8.53
N ASN A 124 -12.45 -2.32 -8.70
CA ASN A 124 -13.90 -2.47 -9.01
C ASN A 124 -14.55 -1.10 -9.05
N PHE A 125 -13.87 -0.08 -8.52
CA PHE A 125 -14.27 1.29 -8.73
C PHE A 125 -13.70 1.73 -10.06
N ASN A 126 -14.46 1.48 -11.13
CA ASN A 126 -14.18 2.07 -12.41
C ASN A 126 -14.32 3.60 -12.25
N SER A 127 -13.21 4.27 -12.01
CA SER A 127 -13.17 5.72 -11.86
C SER A 127 -13.60 6.43 -13.13
N ASP A 128 -13.66 5.77 -14.29
CA ASP A 128 -14.08 6.36 -15.56
C ASP A 128 -15.49 6.97 -15.47
N ALA A 129 -16.42 6.32 -14.77
CA ALA A 129 -17.77 6.86 -14.59
C ALA A 129 -17.76 8.15 -13.77
N VAL A 130 -16.88 8.22 -12.77
CA VAL A 130 -16.72 9.40 -11.91
C VAL A 130 -15.98 10.51 -12.63
N LEU A 131 -14.92 10.18 -13.36
CA LEU A 131 -14.13 11.11 -14.13
C LEU A 131 -14.94 11.69 -15.30
N ALA A 132 -15.74 10.87 -15.98
CA ALA A 132 -16.67 11.33 -17.01
C ALA A 132 -17.75 12.26 -16.44
N GLN A 133 -18.30 11.91 -15.26
CA GLN A 133 -19.26 12.77 -14.58
C GLN A 133 -18.61 14.09 -14.12
N ALA A 134 -17.39 14.04 -13.59
CA ALA A 134 -16.62 15.20 -13.20
C ALA A 134 -16.34 16.14 -14.40
N ASP A 135 -15.96 15.58 -15.55
CA ASP A 135 -15.75 16.33 -16.79
C ASP A 135 -17.05 17.01 -17.27
N SER A 136 -18.18 16.30 -17.23
CA SER A 136 -19.49 16.87 -17.56
C SER A 136 -19.91 18.04 -16.65
N GLN A 137 -19.37 18.06 -15.43
CA GLN A 137 -19.59 19.11 -14.43
C GLN A 137 -18.51 20.21 -14.47
N GLY A 138 -17.52 20.10 -15.35
CA GLY A 138 -16.43 21.07 -15.47
C GLY A 138 -15.47 21.08 -14.27
N LEU A 139 -15.34 19.97 -13.54
CA LEU A 139 -14.33 19.82 -12.50
C LEU A 139 -12.94 19.75 -13.13
N THR A 140 -11.96 20.33 -12.45
CA THR A 140 -10.56 20.10 -12.80
C THR A 140 -10.16 18.66 -12.53
N THR A 141 -9.09 18.20 -13.17
CA THR A 141 -8.52 16.87 -12.96
C THR A 141 -8.25 16.57 -11.49
N ASP A 142 -7.65 17.52 -10.75
CA ASP A 142 -7.33 17.36 -9.33
C ASP A 142 -8.59 17.24 -8.46
N GLU A 143 -9.63 18.01 -8.78
CA GLU A 143 -10.93 17.89 -8.11
C GLU A 143 -11.57 16.53 -8.41
N ALA A 144 -11.55 16.08 -9.65
CA ALA A 144 -12.11 14.79 -10.05
C ALA A 144 -11.46 13.62 -9.29
N TYR A 145 -10.13 13.63 -9.15
CA TYR A 145 -9.41 12.63 -8.36
C TYR A 145 -9.66 12.72 -6.86
N LEU A 146 -9.88 13.92 -6.33
CA LEU A 146 -10.31 14.09 -4.95
C LEU A 146 -11.70 13.46 -4.73
N GLU A 147 -12.62 13.63 -5.69
CA GLU A 147 -13.95 13.02 -5.62
C GLU A 147 -13.91 11.49 -5.71
N VAL A 148 -13.06 10.93 -6.56
CA VAL A 148 -12.77 9.48 -6.60
C VAL A 148 -12.31 8.97 -5.22
N GLN A 149 -11.41 9.70 -4.54
CA GLN A 149 -10.96 9.33 -3.20
C GLN A 149 -12.09 9.37 -2.16
N LYS A 150 -12.94 10.41 -2.19
CA LYS A 150 -14.10 10.51 -1.29
C LYS A 150 -15.07 9.35 -1.49
N MET A 151 -15.40 9.03 -2.75
CA MET A 151 -16.29 7.91 -3.07
C MET A 151 -15.70 6.55 -2.65
N ASN A 152 -14.39 6.36 -2.80
CA ASN A 152 -13.70 5.16 -2.29
C ASN A 152 -13.75 5.04 -0.76
N LEU A 153 -13.59 6.14 -0.03
CA LEU A 153 -13.72 6.14 1.44
C LEU A 153 -15.14 5.78 1.88
N LEU A 154 -16.15 6.28 1.17
CA LEU A 154 -17.56 5.96 1.43
C LEU A 154 -17.89 4.51 1.10
N LEU A 155 -17.35 3.97 0.01
CA LEU A 155 -17.45 2.54 -0.32
C LEU A 155 -16.83 1.67 0.80
N GLN A 156 -15.60 1.98 1.22
CA GLN A 156 -14.91 1.25 2.28
C GLN A 156 -15.64 1.33 3.63
N GLU A 157 -16.14 2.52 3.96
CA GLU A 157 -16.84 2.76 5.21
C GLU A 157 -18.22 2.11 5.23
N ASN A 158 -18.99 2.19 4.15
CA ASN A 158 -20.41 1.88 4.17
C ASN A 158 -20.79 0.57 3.49
N CYS A 159 -20.00 0.10 2.53
CA CYS A 159 -20.35 -1.07 1.71
C CYS A 159 -19.50 -2.30 2.00
N LEU A 160 -18.31 -2.12 2.57
CA LEU A 160 -17.38 -3.22 2.85
C LEU A 160 -17.34 -3.58 4.35
N PRO A 161 -16.99 -4.83 4.69
CA PRO A 161 -16.74 -5.22 6.07
C PRO A 161 -15.63 -4.37 6.71
N GLY A 162 -15.84 -3.98 7.97
CA GLY A 162 -14.95 -3.09 8.71
C GLY A 162 -15.38 -1.63 8.68
N SER A 163 -14.48 -0.74 9.07
CA SER A 163 -14.67 0.71 9.04
C SER A 163 -13.35 1.42 8.76
N VAL A 164 -13.44 2.63 8.23
CA VAL A 164 -12.29 3.52 8.12
C VAL A 164 -12.02 4.09 9.51
N ALA A 165 -11.01 3.55 10.18
CA ALA A 165 -10.63 3.95 11.52
C ALA A 165 -9.40 4.85 11.52
N ASP A 166 -9.27 5.66 12.58
CA ASP A 166 -8.05 6.39 12.87
C ASP A 166 -6.96 5.45 13.41
N PHE A 167 -5.73 5.94 13.50
CA PHE A 167 -4.66 5.25 14.19
C PHE A 167 -4.98 5.06 15.68
N THR A 168 -4.57 3.93 16.24
CA THR A 168 -4.74 3.69 17.68
C THR A 168 -3.89 4.68 18.48
N PRO A 169 -4.29 5.03 19.72
CA PRO A 169 -3.51 5.92 20.58
C PRO A 169 -2.07 5.44 20.78
N GLU A 170 -1.87 4.13 20.94
CA GLU A 170 -0.56 3.51 21.12
C GLU A 170 0.30 3.70 19.88
N PHE A 171 -0.29 3.50 18.68
CA PHE A 171 0.41 3.72 17.42
C PHE A 171 0.77 5.20 17.24
N LYS A 172 -0.13 6.12 17.58
CA LYS A 172 0.16 7.55 17.53
C LYS A 172 1.28 7.94 18.49
N ALA A 173 1.31 7.35 19.69
CA ALA A 173 2.35 7.59 20.68
C ALA A 173 3.72 7.04 20.25
N GLU A 174 3.77 5.80 19.77
CA GLU A 174 4.99 5.12 19.30
C GLU A 174 5.63 5.85 18.12
N TRP A 175 4.81 6.35 17.20
CA TRP A 175 5.27 6.98 15.96
C TRP A 175 5.23 8.51 16.01
N HIS A 176 4.97 9.10 17.18
CA HIS A 176 4.88 10.55 17.39
C HIS A 176 3.93 11.25 16.39
N ILE A 177 2.81 10.61 16.05
CA ILE A 177 1.82 11.14 15.11
C ILE A 177 0.91 12.13 15.83
N THR A 178 0.89 13.37 15.35
CA THR A 178 -0.03 14.40 15.81
C THR A 178 -1.21 14.51 14.83
N GLY A 179 -2.42 14.27 15.31
CA GLY A 179 -3.65 14.32 14.52
C GLY A 179 -4.18 12.95 14.10
N SER A 180 -5.14 12.95 13.17
CA SER A 180 -5.78 11.75 12.64
C SER A 180 -5.15 11.30 11.32
N SER A 181 -5.35 10.03 10.97
CA SER A 181 -5.10 9.57 9.60
C SER A 181 -5.87 10.44 8.61
N LYS A 182 -5.27 10.69 7.45
CA LYS A 182 -5.85 11.58 6.45
C LYS A 182 -7.16 11.02 5.88
N SER A 183 -7.26 9.70 5.71
CA SER A 183 -8.49 8.98 5.34
C SER A 183 -9.60 9.18 6.37
N TYR A 184 -9.27 9.01 7.66
CA TYR A 184 -10.23 9.20 8.73
C TYR A 184 -10.69 10.66 8.81
N ALA A 185 -9.76 11.62 8.77
CA ALA A 185 -10.09 13.05 8.77
C ALA A 185 -11.00 13.42 7.58
N LEU A 186 -10.65 12.99 6.37
CA LEU A 186 -11.46 13.23 5.17
C LEU A 186 -12.84 12.60 5.28
N LEU A 187 -12.95 11.38 5.84
CA LEU A 187 -14.26 10.76 6.09
C LEU A 187 -15.09 11.56 7.10
N GLN A 188 -14.49 12.11 8.15
CA GLN A 188 -15.21 12.99 9.09
C GLN A 188 -15.67 14.29 8.41
N ASP A 189 -14.86 14.86 7.52
CA ASP A 189 -15.23 16.05 6.75
C ASP A 189 -16.39 15.77 5.79
N ILE A 190 -16.42 14.59 5.16
CA ILE A 190 -17.55 14.15 4.34
C ILE A 190 -18.80 13.95 5.21
N LYS A 191 -18.70 13.21 6.32
CA LYS A 191 -19.83 12.91 7.21
C LYS A 191 -20.43 14.14 7.89
N SER A 192 -19.60 15.13 8.18
CA SER A 192 -20.05 16.42 8.75
C SER A 192 -20.62 17.38 7.69
N GLY A 193 -20.46 17.08 6.40
CA GLY A 193 -20.84 17.96 5.31
C GLY A 193 -19.87 19.12 5.07
N ALA A 194 -18.72 19.15 5.74
CA ALA A 194 -17.67 20.14 5.51
C ALA A 194 -17.01 19.97 4.14
N ASN A 195 -16.90 18.72 3.66
CA ASN A 195 -16.34 18.39 2.36
C ASN A 195 -17.13 17.28 1.66
N PRO A 196 -18.37 17.55 1.21
CA PRO A 196 -19.23 16.54 0.62
C PRO A 196 -18.70 16.06 -0.75
N VAL A 197 -19.23 14.93 -1.23
CA VAL A 197 -19.01 14.48 -2.61
C VAL A 197 -19.73 15.43 -3.57
N ARG A 198 -19.00 15.94 -4.57
CA ARG A 198 -19.46 16.90 -5.58
C ARG A 198 -19.94 16.24 -6.87
N ILE A 199 -19.64 14.96 -7.06
CA ILE A 199 -20.08 14.19 -8.21
C ILE A 199 -21.60 14.01 -8.10
N GLU A 200 -22.33 14.54 -9.07
CA GLU A 200 -23.77 14.34 -9.15
C GLU A 200 -24.05 12.84 -9.34
N HIS A 201 -25.09 12.35 -8.68
CA HIS A 201 -25.50 10.94 -8.77
C HIS A 201 -24.41 9.92 -8.37
N TRP A 202 -23.45 10.32 -7.54
CA TRP A 202 -22.35 9.45 -7.10
C TRP A 202 -22.83 8.15 -6.42
N GLN A 203 -23.98 8.19 -5.73
CA GLN A 203 -24.59 7.01 -5.13
C GLN A 203 -25.07 6.01 -6.18
N ASP A 204 -25.59 6.50 -7.30
CA ASP A 204 -26.09 5.66 -8.40
C ASP A 204 -24.91 4.99 -9.11
N ILE A 205 -23.78 5.71 -9.24
CA ILE A 205 -22.51 5.15 -9.74
C ILE A 205 -22.07 3.99 -8.83
N LEU A 206 -21.99 4.19 -7.52
CA LEU A 206 -21.61 3.12 -6.59
C LEU A 206 -22.61 1.95 -6.61
N ALA A 207 -23.91 2.23 -6.61
CA ALA A 207 -24.95 1.21 -6.62
C ALA A 207 -24.90 0.35 -7.89
N HIS A 208 -24.53 0.93 -9.03
CA HIS A 208 -24.38 0.21 -10.28
C HIS A 208 -23.25 -0.84 -10.22
N TYR A 209 -22.10 -0.48 -9.67
CA TYR A 209 -20.91 -1.34 -9.67
C TYR A 209 -20.78 -2.26 -8.46
N PHE A 210 -21.30 -1.83 -7.30
CA PHE A 210 -21.11 -2.52 -6.02
C PHE A 210 -22.39 -2.99 -5.37
N HIS A 211 -23.56 -2.70 -5.97
CA HIS A 211 -24.87 -2.96 -5.38
C HIS A 211 -25.05 -2.30 -3.99
N CYS A 212 -24.28 -1.26 -3.71
CA CYS A 212 -24.35 -0.46 -2.50
C CYS A 212 -24.22 1.02 -2.87
N ARG A 213 -25.04 1.87 -2.25
CA ARG A 213 -25.08 3.32 -2.55
C ARG A 213 -23.93 4.10 -1.91
N GLY A 214 -23.29 3.56 -0.87
CA GLY A 214 -22.17 4.18 -0.17
C GLY A 214 -22.52 5.37 0.74
N ASP A 215 -23.78 5.81 0.80
CA ASP A 215 -24.23 6.91 1.67
C ASP A 215 -24.69 6.44 3.07
N VAL A 216 -25.09 5.18 3.20
CA VAL A 216 -25.52 4.56 4.46
C VAL A 216 -24.79 3.25 4.68
N LYS A 217 -24.39 2.96 5.93
CA LYS A 217 -23.74 1.69 6.28
C LYS A 217 -24.72 0.54 6.02
N GLU A 218 -24.37 -0.32 5.09
CA GLU A 218 -25.10 -1.57 4.89
C GLU A 218 -24.70 -2.54 5.99
N VAL A 219 -25.71 -3.03 6.72
CA VAL A 219 -25.52 -4.07 7.73
C VAL A 219 -25.64 -5.39 7.00
N ALA A 220 -24.51 -6.08 6.81
CA ALA A 220 -24.48 -7.44 6.30
C ALA A 220 -25.16 -8.42 7.27
#